data_AF-A0A376TDH5-F1
#
_entry.id   AF-A0A376TDH5-F1
#
_cell.length_a   1.000
_cell.length_b   1.000
_cell.length_c   1.000
_cell.angle_alpha   90.00
_cell.angle_beta   90.00
_cell.angle_gamma   90.00
#
_symmetry.space_group_name_H-M   'P 1'
#
loop_
_entity.id
_entity.type
_entity.pdbx_description
1 polymer ?
#
loop_
_entity_poly.entity_id
_entity_poly.type
_entity_poly.pdbx_seq_one_letter_code
_entity_poly.pdbx_strand_id
1 'polypeptide(L)' 'MNTLPFWRRWESHNVAVEYQCREGYCGSCRTRLVAGQVDWIAEPLAFIQPGEILPCCCRAKGDIEIEM' A
#
# COMPACT_ATOMS: atom_id res chain seq x y z
N MET A 1 -8.60 -26.89 -0.51
CA MET A 1 -9.35 -25.65 -0.87
C MET A 1 -8.90 -24.55 0.09
N ASN A 2 -8.24 -23.51 -0.45
CA ASN A 2 -7.95 -22.18 0.13
C ASN A 2 -7.18 -22.12 1.47
N THR A 3 -6.18 -21.26 1.67
CA THR A 3 -5.96 -19.90 1.16
C THR A 3 -4.46 -19.63 1.05
N LEU A 4 -3.99 -19.21 -0.13
CA LEU A 4 -2.67 -18.59 -0.20
C LEU A 4 -2.70 -17.30 0.63
N PRO A 5 -1.72 -17.06 1.52
CA PRO A 5 -1.69 -15.87 2.33
C PRO A 5 -1.60 -14.61 1.45
N PHE A 6 -2.26 -13.53 1.91
CA PHE A 6 -2.58 -12.29 1.19
C PHE A 6 -1.37 -11.58 0.53
N TRP A 7 -0.14 -11.99 0.86
CA TRP A 7 1.11 -11.37 0.40
C TRP A 7 1.56 -11.74 -1.01
N ARG A 8 1.02 -12.80 -1.63
CA ARG A 8 1.44 -13.24 -2.98
C ARG A 8 0.98 -12.36 -4.14
N ARG A 9 0.21 -11.29 -3.91
CA ARG A 9 -0.36 -10.47 -5.00
C ARG A 9 0.47 -9.25 -5.37
N TRP A 10 1.47 -8.88 -4.58
CA TRP A 10 2.33 -7.71 -4.87
C TRP A 10 3.67 -8.09 -5.52
N GLU A 11 4.17 -9.32 -5.29
CA GLU A 11 5.35 -9.84 -5.99
C GLU A 11 5.17 -9.95 -7.51
N SER A 12 3.92 -9.96 -8.01
CA SER A 12 3.64 -10.05 -9.45
C SER A 12 3.94 -8.78 -10.23
N HIS A 13 4.17 -7.64 -9.57
CA HIS A 13 4.45 -6.36 -10.23
C HIS A 13 5.87 -5.84 -10.00
N ASN A 14 6.75 -6.62 -9.34
CA ASN A 14 8.18 -6.30 -9.14
C ASN A 14 8.45 -4.95 -8.45
N VAL A 15 7.50 -4.42 -7.67
CA VAL A 15 7.70 -3.23 -6.86
C VAL A 15 8.20 -3.66 -5.48
N ALA A 16 9.49 -3.44 -5.22
CA ALA A 16 10.12 -3.77 -3.95
C ALA A 16 9.75 -2.73 -2.87
N VAL A 17 8.54 -2.83 -2.32
CA VAL A 17 8.14 -2.03 -1.16
C VAL A 17 8.47 -2.81 0.11
N GLU A 18 9.09 -2.16 1.10
CA GLU A 18 9.37 -2.80 2.38
C GLU A 18 8.07 -3.01 3.17
N TYR A 19 7.72 -4.28 3.40
CA TYR A 19 6.53 -4.65 4.17
C TYR A 19 6.94 -5.29 5.50
N GLN A 20 6.77 -4.57 6.61
CA GLN A 20 7.00 -5.11 7.96
C GLN A 20 5.70 -5.67 8.56
N CYS A 21 4.68 -4.83 8.66
CA CYS A 21 3.42 -5.17 9.34
C CYS A 21 2.32 -5.67 8.42
N ARG A 22 2.28 -5.20 7.17
CA ARG A 22 1.19 -5.45 6.19
C ARG A 22 -0.23 -5.03 6.63
N GLU A 23 -0.34 -4.37 7.78
CA GLU A 23 -1.61 -3.96 8.38
C GLU A 23 -1.73 -2.42 8.52
N GLY A 24 -0.77 -1.66 7.96
CA GLY A 24 -0.86 -0.19 7.95
C GLY A 24 -0.49 0.51 9.27
N TYR A 25 0.02 -0.22 10.28
CA TYR A 25 0.42 0.37 11.57
C TYR A 25 1.91 0.75 11.66
N CYS A 26 2.79 0.09 10.89
CA CYS A 26 4.24 0.31 10.94
C CYS A 26 4.73 1.43 10.02
N GLY A 27 3.98 1.75 8.96
CA GLY A 27 4.36 2.78 7.99
C GLY A 27 5.60 2.47 7.14
N SER A 28 6.15 1.25 7.18
CA SER A 28 7.31 0.86 6.37
C SER A 28 7.00 0.79 4.87
N CYS A 29 5.75 0.49 4.53
CA CYS A 29 5.33 0.35 3.14
C CYS A 29 5.08 1.71 2.44
N ARG A 30 5.42 2.82 3.09
CA ARG A 30 5.03 4.17 2.66
C ARG A 30 5.61 4.54 1.31
N THR A 31 4.78 5.14 0.47
CA THR A 31 5.16 5.71 -0.83
C THR A 31 4.40 7.01 -1.05
N ARG A 32 4.93 7.90 -1.90
CA ARG A 32 4.29 9.16 -2.25
C ARG A 32 3.37 8.95 -3.46
N LEU A 33 2.12 9.36 -3.33
CA LEU A 33 1.15 9.41 -4.43
C LEU A 33 1.36 10.71 -5.21
N VAL A 34 1.81 10.59 -6.45
CA VAL A 34 2.03 11.70 -7.39
C VAL A 34 0.73 12.09 -8.08
N ALA A 35 -0.08 11.11 -8.49
CA ALA A 35 -1.37 11.34 -9.14
C ALA A 35 -2.37 10.21 -8.89
N GLY A 36 -3.65 10.53 -9.00
CA GLY A 36 -4.76 9.59 -8.80
C GLY A 36 -5.30 9.59 -7.38
N GLN A 37 -6.07 8.56 -7.03
CA GLN A 37 -6.72 8.43 -5.72
C GLN A 37 -6.58 7.01 -5.19
N VAL A 38 -6.57 6.86 -3.87
CA VAL A 38 -6.64 5.56 -3.21
C VAL A 38 -7.78 5.53 -2.21
N ASP A 39 -8.42 4.37 -2.09
CA ASP A 39 -9.38 4.08 -1.05
C ASP A 39 -8.67 3.28 0.06
N TRP A 40 -8.86 3.70 1.31
CA TRP A 40 -8.29 3.01 2.47
C TRP A 40 -9.13 1.78 2.80
N ILE A 41 -8.51 0.60 2.78
CA ILE A 41 -9.16 -0.66 3.17
C ILE A 41 -9.35 -0.69 4.70
N ALA A 42 -8.36 -0.16 5.42
CA ALA A 42 -8.38 0.04 6.86
C ALA A 42 -7.79 1.42 7.18
N GLU A 43 -8.30 2.05 8.25
CA GLU A 43 -7.77 3.33 8.71
C GLU A 43 -6.30 3.17 9.13
N PRO A 44 -5.36 3.89 8.50
CA PRO A 44 -3.95 3.74 8.81
C PRO A 44 -3.67 4.29 10.22
N LEU A 45 -3.11 3.44 11.08
CA LEU A 45 -2.65 3.84 12.41
C LEU A 45 -1.28 4.53 12.36
N ALA A 46 -0.55 4.35 11.26
CA ALA A 46 0.72 5.04 11.04
C ALA A 46 0.52 6.50 10.64
N PHE A 47 1.42 7.37 11.09
CA PHE A 47 1.43 8.76 10.68
C PHE A 47 1.88 8.89 9.22
N ILE A 48 0.97 9.33 8.36
CA ILE A 48 1.20 9.61 6.93
C ILE A 48 1.11 11.11 6.65
N GLN A 49 2.03 11.63 5.84
CA GLN A 49 1.98 13.02 5.40
C GLN A 49 0.95 13.19 4.26
N PRO A 50 0.44 14.42 4.04
CA PRO A 50 -0.37 14.70 2.86
C PRO A 50 0.37 14.33 1.56
N GLY A 51 -0.26 13.50 0.74
CA GLY A 51 0.35 12.97 -0.49
C GLY A 51 1.12 11.66 -0.30
N GLU A 52 1.16 11.10 0.91
CA GLU A 52 1.70 9.75 1.16
C GLU A 52 0.58 8.72 1.29
N ILE A 53 0.86 7.50 0.84
CA ILE A 53 -0.05 6.35 0.93
C ILE A 53 0.67 5.13 1.51
N LEU A 54 -0.11 4.16 2.02
CA LEU A 54 0.38 2.86 2.45
C LEU A 54 -0.22 1.77 1.55
N PRO A 55 0.50 1.30 0.51
CA PRO A 55 0.04 0.26 -0.42
C PRO A 55 -0.38 -1.04 0.28
N CYS A 56 0.14 -1.29 1.48
CA CYS A 56 -0.24 -2.45 2.26
C CYS A 56 -1.68 -2.42 2.81
N CYS A 57 -2.31 -1.24 2.94
CA CYS A 57 -3.68 -1.11 3.46
C CYS A 57 -4.57 -0.13 2.66
N CYS A 58 -4.14 0.27 1.45
CA CYS A 58 -4.95 1.04 0.52
C CYS A 58 -5.15 0.30 -0.81
N ARG A 59 -6.17 0.71 -1.55
CA ARG A 59 -6.47 0.24 -2.90
C ARG A 59 -6.49 1.41 -3.86
N ALA A 60 -5.81 1.29 -4.99
CA ALA A 60 -5.88 2.28 -6.06
C ALA A 60 -7.31 2.42 -6.59
N LYS A 61 -7.79 3.66 -6.69
CA LYS A 61 -9.08 4.01 -7.26
C LYS A 61 -8.88 4.47 -8.70
N GLY A 62 -8.74 3.48 -9.58
CA GLY A 62 -8.34 3.69 -10.97
C GLY A 62 -6.83 3.77 -11.11
N ASP A 63 -6.37 4.48 -12.14
CA ASP A 63 -4.95 4.67 -12.42
C ASP A 63 -4.34 5.63 -11.40
N ILE A 64 -3.19 5.24 -10.86
CA ILE A 64 -2.42 6.03 -9.91
C ILE A 64 -0.96 6.10 -10.34
N GLU A 65 -0.31 7.19 -9.97
CA GLU A 65 1.14 7.38 -10.13
C GLU A 65 1.76 7.52 -8.75
N ILE A 66 2.82 6.76 -8.50
CA ILE A 66 3.57 6.79 -7.25
C ILE A 66 5.04 7.10 -7.51
N GLU A 67 5.67 7.79 -6.57
CA GLU A 67 7.12 8.03 -6.58
C GLU A 67 7.83 6.78 -6.05
N MET A 68 8.78 6.26 -6.83
CA MET A 68 9.63 5.12 -6.48
C MET A 68 11.05 5.59 -6.19
#